data_AF-A0A6P6Y537-F1
#
_entry.id   AF-A0A6P6Y537-F1
#
_cell.length_a   1.000
_cell.length_b   1.000
_cell.length_c   1.000
_cell.angle_alpha   90.00
_cell.angle_beta   90.00
_cell.angle_gamma   90.00
#
_symmetry.space_group_name_H-M   'P 1'
#
loop_
_entity.id
_entity.type
_entity.pdbx_description
1 polymer ?
#
loop_
_entity_poly.entity_id
_entity_poly.type
_entity_poly.pdbx_seq_one_letter_code
_entity_poly.pdbx_strand_id
1 'polypeptide(L)' 'IAPSRELCLQIEGIAKKLYVVFASDTAARGMDFPDVGLVVQTEPPVDVADYLHRVGRTARCGKSGVATLFLS' A
#
# COMPACT_ATOMS: atom_id res chain seq x y z
N ILE A 1 -18.89 0.56 -4.58
CA ILE A 1 -18.36 1.56 -3.62
C ILE A 1 -16.93 1.82 -4.04
N ALA A 2 -16.69 2.93 -4.75
CA ALA A 2 -15.34 3.28 -5.22
C ALA A 2 -14.49 3.70 -4.01
N PRO A 3 -13.20 3.32 -3.95
CA PRO A 3 -12.33 3.78 -2.89
C PRO A 3 -12.30 5.32 -2.97
N SER A 4 -12.54 5.93 -1.82
CA SER A 4 -12.59 7.38 -1.57
C SER A 4 -11.60 8.17 -2.43
N ARG A 5 -12.14 9.08 -3.25
CA ARG A 5 -11.46 9.89 -4.28
C ARG A 5 -10.34 10.81 -3.78
N GLU A 6 -10.08 10.88 -2.47
CA GLU A 6 -9.15 11.85 -1.87
C GLU A 6 -7.71 11.33 -1.75
N LEU A 7 -7.47 10.02 -1.83
CA LEU A 7 -6.17 9.43 -1.46
C LEU A 7 -5.54 8.51 -2.53
N CYS A 8 -6.29 8.17 -3.57
CA CYS A 8 -5.81 7.40 -4.71
C CYS A 8 -5.49 8.34 -5.87
N LEU A 9 -4.19 8.48 -6.17
CA LEU A 9 -3.70 9.21 -7.32
C LEU A 9 -3.41 8.25 -8.45
N GLN A 10 -3.87 8.62 -9.64
CA GLN A 10 -3.55 7.91 -10.87
C GLN A 10 -2.41 8.65 -11.57
N ILE A 11 -1.28 7.97 -11.71
CA ILE A 11 -0.11 8.50 -12.41
C ILE A 11 -0.04 7.80 -13.77
N GLU A 12 -0.10 8.60 -14.84
CA GLU A 12 0.10 8.10 -16.21
C GLU A 12 1.53 8.41 -16.63
N GLY A 13 2.40 7.39 -16.62
CA GLY A 13 3.74 7.47 -17.20
C GLY A 13 3.74 7.02 -18.67
N ILE A 14 4.85 7.28 -19.35
CA ILE A 14 5.05 6.98 -20.79
C ILE A 14 4.82 5.49 -21.12
N ALA A 15 4.98 4.58 -20.15
CA ALA A 15 4.91 3.13 -20.37
C ALA A 15 3.67 2.43 -19.77
N LYS A 16 3.19 2.85 -18.59
CA LYS A 16 2.04 2.23 -17.89
C LYS A 16 1.35 3.20 -16.94
N LYS A 17 0.08 2.89 -16.71
CA LYS A 17 -0.80 3.52 -15.72
C LYS A 17 -0.53 2.91 -14.34
N LEU A 18 -0.19 3.76 -13.36
CA LEU A 18 0.07 3.37 -11.98
C LEU A 18 -0.99 4.00 -11.07
N TYR A 19 -1.50 3.22 -10.12
CA TYR A 19 -2.35 3.71 -9.05
C TYR A 19 -1.54 3.76 -7.76
N VAL A 20 -1.49 4.94 -7.14
CA VAL A 20 -0.78 5.17 -5.89
C VAL A 20 -1.80 5.56 -4.83
N VAL A 21 -1.81 4.81 -3.73
CA VAL A 21 -2.65 5.10 -2.56
C VAL A 21 -1.75 5.51 -1.42
N PHE A 22 -1.92 6.75 -0.97
CA PHE A 22 -1.37 7.16 0.31
C PHE A 22 -2.34 6.70 1.39
N ALA A 23 -1.89 6.27 2.56
CA ALA A 23 -2.79 5.94 3.67
C ALA A 23 -2.03 5.95 4.99
N SER A 24 -2.71 6.38 6.07
CA SER A 24 -2.31 6.04 7.43
C SER A 24 -2.95 4.70 7.84
N ASP A 25 -2.46 4.08 8.91
CA ASP A 25 -3.02 2.81 9.40
C ASP A 25 -4.52 2.92 9.67
N THR A 26 -4.96 4.05 10.22
CA THR A 26 -6.38 4.32 10.48
C THR A 26 -7.19 4.44 9.19
N ALA A 27 -6.65 5.11 8.16
CA ALA A 27 -7.33 5.28 6.87
C ALA A 27 -7.41 3.98 6.05
N ALA A 28 -6.48 3.04 6.26
CA ALA A 28 -6.43 1.76 5.56
C ALA A 28 -7.33 0.67 6.17
N ARG A 29 -7.82 0.85 7.40
CA ARG A 29 -8.69 -0.14 8.06
C ARG A 29 -10.04 -0.24 7.35
N GLY A 30 -10.47 -1.47 7.07
CA GLY A 30 -11.72 -1.73 6.33
C GLY A 30 -11.62 -1.49 4.82
N MET A 31 -10.46 -1.05 4.31
CA MET A 31 -10.20 -0.95 2.88
C MET A 31 -9.50 -2.22 2.39
N ASP A 32 -10.04 -2.79 1.31
CA ASP A 32 -9.41 -3.89 0.58
C ASP A 32 -8.79 -3.35 -0.71
N PHE A 33 -7.48 -3.52 -0.83
CA PHE A 33 -6.71 -3.14 -2.00
C PHE A 33 -6.27 -4.43 -2.71
N PRO A 34 -6.98 -4.85 -3.77
CA PRO A 34 -6.54 -6.00 -4.54
C PRO A 34 -5.25 -5.66 -5.30
N ASP A 35 -4.36 -6.65 -5.40
CA ASP A 35 -3.18 -6.61 -6.29
C ASP A 35 -2.16 -5.48 -6.05
N VAL A 36 -1.91 -5.12 -4.78
CA VAL A 36 -0.81 -4.21 -4.45
C VAL A 36 0.53 -4.88 -4.74
N GLY A 37 1.30 -4.36 -5.71
CA GLY A 37 2.63 -4.88 -6.07
C GLY A 37 3.77 -4.34 -5.21
N LEU A 38 3.59 -3.15 -4.62
CA LEU A 38 4.61 -2.46 -3.83
C LEU A 38 3.96 -1.76 -2.62
N VAL A 39 4.51 -2.00 -1.44
CA VAL A 39 4.18 -1.28 -0.20
C VAL A 39 5.39 -0.43 0.20
N VAL A 40 5.18 0.87 0.40
CA VAL A 40 6.22 1.80 0.85
C VAL A 40 5.83 2.34 2.22
N GLN A 41 6.69 2.13 3.22
CA GLN A 41 6.52 2.64 4.57
C GLN A 41 7.49 3.80 4.79
N THR A 42 6.95 5.01 4.88
CA THR A 42 7.73 6.25 5.10
C THR A 42 8.17 6.41 6.54
N GLU A 43 7.45 5.79 7.48
CA GLU A 43 7.74 5.83 8.91
C GLU A 43 7.80 4.40 9.48
N PRO A 44 8.71 4.13 10.43
CA PRO A 44 8.75 2.85 11.14
C PRO A 44 7.41 2.52 11.79
N PRO A 45 6.96 1.26 11.71
CA PRO A 45 5.77 0.81 12.45
C PRO A 45 6.04 0.83 13.96
N VAL A 46 4.97 1.04 14.73
CA VAL A 46 5.06 1.09 16.21
C VAL A 46 5.40 -0.28 16.79
N ASP A 47 4.88 -1.34 16.18
CA ASP A 47 5.19 -2.72 16.54
C ASP A 47 5.26 -3.67 15.32
N VAL A 48 5.60 -4.93 15.60
CA VAL A 48 5.74 -5.98 14.59
C VAL A 48 4.39 -6.34 13.95
N ALA A 49 3.28 -6.25 14.70
CA ALA A 49 1.97 -6.58 14.17
C ALA A 49 1.54 -5.55 13.11
N ASP A 50 1.77 -4.26 13.37
CA ASP A 50 1.53 -3.18 12.42
C ASP A 50 2.39 -3.33 11.17
N TYR A 51 3.67 -3.68 11.32
CA TYR A 51 4.53 -4.02 10.18
C TYR A 51 3.90 -5.12 9.31
N LEU A 52 3.50 -6.24 9.93
CA LEU A 52 2.90 -7.38 9.23
C LEU A 52 1.58 -7.01 8.55
N HIS A 53 0.73 -6.20 9.18
CA HIS A 53 -0.52 -5.73 8.61
C HIS A 53 -0.31 -4.82 7.38
N ARG A 54 0.75 -3.99 7.38
CA ARG A 54 1.12 -3.12 6.26
C ARG A 54 1.68 -3.92 5.09
N VAL A 55 2.68 -4.78 5.34
CA VAL A 55 3.29 -5.58 4.26
C VAL A 55 2.36 -6.66 3.72
N GLY A 56 1.42 -7.15 4.54
CA GLY A 56 0.38 -8.10 4.12
C GLY A 56 -0.59 -7.57 3.05
N ARG A 57 -0.48 -6.29 2.67
CA ARG A 57 -1.22 -5.72 1.54
C ARG A 57 -0.68 -6.19 0.19
N THR A 58 0.60 -6.58 0.12
CA THR A 58 1.23 -7.15 -1.08
C THR A 58 1.32 -8.68 -1.02
N ALA A 59 1.88 -9.30 -2.07
CA ALA A 59 2.16 -10.73 -2.15
C ALA A 59 0.97 -11.68 -1.85
N ARG A 60 -0.25 -11.27 -2.21
CA ARG A 60 -1.47 -12.08 -2.02
C ARG A 60 -1.62 -13.15 -3.11
N CYS A 61 -2.23 -14.28 -2.76
CA CYS A 61 -2.61 -15.35 -3.69
C CYS A 61 -1.43 -15.91 -4.52
N GLY A 62 -0.25 -16.07 -3.91
CA GLY A 62 0.94 -16.62 -4.56
C GLY A 62 1.65 -15.67 -5.53
N LYS A 63 1.20 -14.42 -5.63
CA LYS A 63 1.92 -13.37 -6.37
C LYS A 63 3.13 -12.91 -5.56
N SER A 64 4.20 -12.50 -6.24
CA SER A 64 5.30 -11.80 -5.58
C SER A 64 4.88 -10.37 -5.23
N GLY A 65 5.56 -9.79 -4.24
CA GLY A 65 5.32 -8.44 -3.76
C GLY A 65 6.59 -7.86 -3.16
N VAL A 66 6.68 -6.54 -3.14
CA VAL A 66 7.81 -5.82 -2.55
C VAL A 66 7.31 -4.92 -1.42
N ALA A 67 8.03 -4.91 -0.31
CA ALA A 67 7.80 -3.99 0.79
C ALA A 67 9.12 -3.29 1.16
N THR A 68 9.11 -1.96 1.15
CA THR A 68 10.27 -1.13 1.50
C THR A 68 9.95 -0.28 2.71
N LEU A 69 10.82 -0.32 3.72
CA LEU A 69 10.74 0.52 4.90
C LEU A 69 11.91 1.51 4.90
N PHE A 70 11.60 2.80 4.99
CA PHE A 70 12.59 3.83 5.22
C PHE A 70 12.86 3.94 6.72
N LEU A 71 14.15 3.93 7.09
CA LEU A 71 14.62 4.18 8.45
C LEU A 71 15.33 5.52 8.44
N SER A 72 14.85 6.45 9.28
CA SER A 72 15.41 7.79 9.48
C SER A 72 16.23 7.86 10.75
#